data_AF-A0A8T3TD36-F1
#
_entry.id   AF-A0A8T3TD36-F1
#
_cell.length_a   1.000
_cell.length_b   1.000
_cell.length_c   1.000
_cell.angle_alpha   90.00
_cell.angle_beta   90.00
_cell.angle_gamma   90.00
#
_symmetry.space_group_name_H-M   'P 1'
#
loop_
_entity.id
_entity.type
_entity.pdbx_description
1 polymer ?
#
loop_
_entity_poly.entity_id
_entity_poly.type
_entity_poly.pdbx_seq_one_letter_code
_entity_poly.pdbx_strand_id
1 'polypeptide(L)'
;MIITAILVLMAFAVGTWIAADPVRVAEVRRLIGTPEGLLALFLINALSSATLILPLPGLALTPLAATVADPLLVGIIAGSGQTVGELTGYLAGYSGRKALGMDARTQRMTNWMRRWGAALLFVLALIPNPFFDVAGIIAGATRMPLRLYLLAAGAGKILKNVALAYGVTLGLGWLLGSSP
;
A
#
# COMPACT_ATOMS: atom_id res chain seq x y z
N MET A 1 3.93 6.00 16.76
CA MET A 1 2.59 5.55 17.22
C MET A 1 1.60 6.70 17.28
N ILE A 2 1.86 7.80 17.99
CA ILE A 2 0.93 8.95 18.07
C ILE A 2 0.66 9.60 16.69
N ILE A 3 1.70 9.88 15.90
CA ILE A 3 1.56 10.47 14.54
C ILE A 3 0.73 9.56 13.63
N THR A 4 0.96 8.24 13.67
CA THR A 4 0.21 7.24 12.92
C THR A 4 -1.27 7.27 13.26
N ALA A 5 -1.59 7.29 14.55
CA ALA A 5 -2.98 7.35 15.02
C ALA A 5 -3.67 8.64 14.57
N ILE A 6 -3.00 9.79 14.68
CA ILE A 6 -3.53 11.09 14.23
C ILE A 6 -3.85 11.06 12.73
N LEU A 7 -2.97 10.49 11.90
CA LEU A 7 -3.19 10.44 10.46
C LEU A 7 -4.29 9.46 10.05
N VAL A 8 -4.43 8.34 10.75
CA VAL A 8 -5.56 7.42 10.57
C VAL A 8 -6.88 8.12 10.94
N LEU A 9 -6.91 8.82 12.07
CA LEU A 9 -8.10 9.56 12.51
C LEU A 9 -8.44 10.71 11.54
N MET A 10 -7.42 11.43 11.05
CA MET A 10 -7.61 12.49 10.05
C MET A 10 -8.16 11.91 8.75
N ALA A 11 -7.60 10.81 8.25
CA ALA A 11 -8.09 10.17 7.04
C ALA A 11 -9.53 9.66 7.21
N PHE A 12 -9.85 9.07 8.37
CA PHE A 12 -11.21 8.67 8.70
C PHE A 12 -12.17 9.87 8.72
N ALA A 13 -11.79 10.98 9.38
CA ALA A 13 -12.58 12.21 9.45
C ALA A 13 -12.78 12.86 8.07
N VAL A 14 -11.75 12.89 7.22
CA VAL A 14 -11.86 13.36 5.83
C VAL A 14 -12.80 12.44 5.04
N GLY A 15 -12.69 11.13 5.25
CA GLY A 15 -13.56 10.15 4.63
C GLY A 15 -15.03 10.33 4.98
N THR A 16 -15.34 10.46 6.27
CA THR A 16 -16.71 10.71 6.73
C THR A 16 -17.21 12.07 6.27
N TRP A 17 -16.36 13.10 6.24
CA TRP A 17 -16.70 14.41 5.70
C TRP A 17 -17.04 14.33 4.21
N ILE A 18 -16.26 13.62 3.39
CA ILE A 18 -16.58 13.41 1.96
C ILE A 18 -17.89 12.63 1.83
N ALA A 19 -18.05 11.53 2.57
CA ALA A 19 -19.22 10.65 2.48
C ALA A 19 -20.52 11.31 2.97
N ALA A 20 -20.45 12.32 3.84
CA ALA A 20 -21.61 13.02 4.38
C ALA A 20 -22.33 13.91 3.35
N ASP A 21 -21.74 14.16 2.17
CA ASP A 21 -22.27 15.09 1.18
C ASP A 21 -22.26 14.48 -0.23
N PRO A 22 -23.45 14.27 -0.85
CA PRO A 22 -23.55 13.69 -2.18
C PRO A 22 -22.79 14.47 -3.27
N VAL A 23 -22.65 15.80 -3.12
CA VAL A 23 -21.91 16.62 -4.07
C VAL A 23 -20.43 16.31 -4.00
N ARG A 24 -19.87 16.19 -2.79
CA ARG A 24 -18.45 15.83 -2.58
C ARG A 24 -18.15 14.42 -3.07
N VAL A 25 -19.06 13.47 -2.82
CA VAL A 25 -18.94 12.11 -3.37
C VAL A 25 -18.91 12.12 -4.89
N ALA A 26 -19.80 12.88 -5.54
CA ALA A 26 -19.85 12.99 -6.99
C ALA A 26 -18.58 13.65 -7.57
N GLU A 27 -18.04 14.67 -6.89
CA GLU A 27 -16.79 15.33 -7.25
C GLU A 27 -15.61 14.36 -7.22
N VAL A 28 -15.43 13.63 -6.10
CA VAL A 28 -14.33 12.67 -5.94
C VAL A 28 -14.49 11.50 -6.92
N ARG A 29 -15.71 11.02 -7.14
CA ARG A 29 -15.99 10.00 -8.16
C ARG A 29 -15.61 10.46 -9.56
N ARG A 30 -15.93 11.71 -9.91
CA ARG A 30 -15.52 12.32 -11.18
C ARG A 30 -14.01 12.38 -11.29
N LEU A 31 -13.32 12.86 -10.24
CA LEU A 31 -11.87 12.93 -10.23
C LEU A 31 -11.24 11.55 -10.44
N ILE A 32 -11.61 10.54 -9.65
CA ILE A 32 -11.05 9.18 -9.77
C ILE A 32 -11.43 8.52 -11.11
N GLY A 33 -12.55 8.91 -11.72
CA GLY A 33 -12.95 8.44 -13.04
C GLY A 33 -12.09 8.95 -14.20
N THR A 34 -11.20 9.92 -13.96
CA THR A 34 -10.29 10.47 -14.98
C THR A 34 -8.89 9.84 -14.91
N PRO A 35 -8.15 9.77 -16.03
CA PRO A 35 -6.75 9.35 -16.02
C PRO A 35 -5.89 10.14 -15.04
N GLU A 36 -6.14 11.45 -14.90
CA GLU A 36 -5.43 12.33 -13.99
C GLU A 36 -5.69 11.99 -12.52
N GLY A 37 -6.93 11.65 -12.17
CA GLY A 37 -7.26 11.21 -10.81
C GLY A 37 -6.73 9.82 -10.47
N LEU A 38 -6.71 8.89 -11.43
CA LEU A 38 -6.05 7.60 -11.25
C LEU A 38 -4.53 7.76 -11.10
N LEU A 39 -3.93 8.67 -11.88
CA LEU A 39 -2.51 9.02 -11.74
C LEU A 39 -2.24 9.65 -10.36
N ALA A 40 -3.09 10.56 -9.90
CA ALA A 40 -2.96 11.13 -8.56
C ALA A 40 -3.06 10.06 -7.46
N LEU A 41 -4.03 9.14 -7.56
CA LEU A 41 -4.17 8.01 -6.64
C LEU A 41 -2.92 7.13 -6.61
N PHE A 42 -2.36 6.84 -7.79
CA PHE A 42 -1.10 6.11 -7.95
C PHE A 42 0.07 6.84 -7.27
N LEU A 43 0.27 8.13 -7.59
CA LEU A 43 1.40 8.92 -7.11
C LEU A 43 1.34 9.12 -5.59
N ILE A 44 0.15 9.39 -5.04
CA ILE A 44 -0.01 9.53 -3.59
C ILE A 44 0.30 8.20 -2.89
N ASN A 45 -0.15 7.08 -3.44
CA ASN A 45 0.20 5.75 -2.91
C ASN A 45 1.70 5.44 -3.03
N ALA A 46 2.33 5.84 -4.14
CA ALA A 46 3.77 5.70 -4.32
C ALA A 46 4.56 6.53 -3.31
N LEU A 47 4.21 7.81 -3.14
CA LEU A 47 4.82 8.69 -2.15
C LEU A 47 4.61 8.19 -0.72
N SER A 48 3.40 7.72 -0.40
CA SER A 48 3.07 7.18 0.93
C SER A 48 3.87 5.93 1.27
N SER A 49 4.18 5.09 0.27
CA SER A 49 5.02 3.89 0.46
C SER A 49 6.52 4.19 0.41
N ALA A 50 6.94 5.29 -0.23
CA ALA A 50 8.35 5.66 -0.33
C ALA A 50 8.93 6.22 0.98
N THR A 51 8.08 6.73 1.88
CA THR A 51 8.52 7.28 3.17
C THR A 51 8.81 6.16 4.16
N LEU A 52 10.08 5.73 4.21
CA LEU A 52 10.63 4.63 5.01
C LEU A 52 10.30 4.66 6.53
N ILE A 53 9.82 5.80 7.07
CA ILE A 53 9.71 6.06 8.53
C ILE A 53 8.43 6.83 8.91
N LEU A 54 7.64 7.35 7.96
CA LEU A 54 6.47 8.16 8.28
C LEU A 54 5.16 7.42 7.97
N PRO A 55 4.23 7.33 8.94
CA PRO A 55 2.94 6.71 8.72
C PRO A 55 2.18 7.62 7.77
N LEU A 56 1.86 7.21 6.55
CA LEU A 56 1.20 8.13 5.63
C LEU A 56 -0.10 7.55 5.05
N PRO A 57 -1.08 8.43 4.77
CA PRO A 57 -2.48 8.14 4.45
C PRO A 57 -2.79 7.03 3.44
N GLY A 58 -1.83 6.48 2.70
CA GLY A 58 -2.04 5.47 1.64
C GLY A 58 -2.92 4.28 2.03
N LEU A 59 -2.76 3.74 3.25
CA LEU A 59 -3.62 2.64 3.75
C LEU A 59 -5.08 3.07 3.95
N ALA A 60 -5.32 4.34 4.26
CA ALA A 60 -6.67 4.89 4.40
C ALA A 60 -7.21 5.41 3.04
N LEU A 61 -6.35 5.92 2.17
CA LEU A 61 -6.75 6.49 0.88
C LEU A 61 -7.36 5.46 -0.06
N THR A 62 -6.83 4.23 -0.11
CA THR A 62 -7.41 3.14 -0.91
C THR A 62 -8.87 2.85 -0.50
N PRO A 63 -9.18 2.54 0.77
CA PRO A 63 -10.57 2.33 1.17
C PRO A 63 -11.46 3.56 0.99
N LEU A 64 -10.94 4.78 1.21
CA LEU A 64 -11.72 6.01 0.95
C LEU A 64 -12.07 6.15 -0.54
N ALA A 65 -11.09 5.98 -1.44
CA ALA A 65 -11.32 6.00 -2.88
C ALA A 65 -12.30 4.91 -3.32
N ALA A 66 -12.26 3.72 -2.70
CA ALA A 66 -13.16 2.62 -2.98
C ALA A 66 -14.61 2.89 -2.59
N THR A 67 -14.88 3.83 -1.67
CA THR A 67 -16.27 4.19 -1.32
C THR A 67 -17.01 4.90 -2.45
N VAL A 68 -16.28 5.46 -3.42
CA VAL A 68 -16.86 6.32 -4.47
C VAL A 68 -16.50 5.87 -5.89
N ALA A 69 -15.58 4.93 -6.06
CA ALA A 69 -15.10 4.43 -7.35
C ALA A 69 -15.01 2.90 -7.38
N ASP A 70 -14.75 2.32 -8.56
CA ASP A 70 -14.62 0.87 -8.73
C ASP A 70 -13.53 0.28 -7.81
N PRO A 71 -13.87 -0.64 -6.88
CA PRO A 71 -12.92 -1.15 -5.90
C PRO A 71 -11.74 -1.92 -6.50
N LEU A 72 -11.96 -2.60 -7.63
CA LEU A 72 -10.94 -3.37 -8.31
C LEU A 72 -9.91 -2.43 -8.95
N LEU A 73 -10.38 -1.42 -9.70
CA LEU A 73 -9.52 -0.41 -10.33
C LEU A 73 -8.72 0.37 -9.27
N VAL A 74 -9.40 0.84 -8.23
CA VAL A 74 -8.75 1.54 -7.10
C VAL A 74 -7.66 0.67 -6.48
N GLY A 75 -7.97 -0.60 -6.20
CA GLY A 75 -7.01 -1.53 -5.60
C GLY A 75 -5.78 -1.79 -6.47
N ILE A 76 -5.96 -1.95 -7.79
CA ILE A 76 -4.87 -2.15 -8.75
C ILE A 76 -3.98 -0.91 -8.83
N ILE A 77 -4.57 0.27 -8.97
CA ILE A 77 -3.84 1.53 -9.12
C ILE A 77 -3.08 1.87 -7.83
N ALA A 78 -3.74 1.75 -6.67
CA ALA A 78 -3.11 1.98 -5.38
C ALA A 78 -1.98 0.98 -5.10
N GLY A 79 -2.22 -0.32 -5.33
CA GLY A 79 -1.22 -1.37 -5.14
C GLY A 79 0.00 -1.20 -6.05
N SER A 80 -0.22 -0.79 -7.30
CA SER A 80 0.85 -0.47 -8.25
C SER A 80 1.68 0.73 -7.77
N GLY A 81 1.01 1.79 -7.30
CA GLY A 81 1.67 2.96 -6.71
C GLY A 81 2.54 2.57 -5.53
N GLN A 82 1.99 1.83 -4.56
CA GLN A 82 2.74 1.34 -3.40
C GLN A 82 3.94 0.48 -3.78
N THR A 83 3.86 -0.27 -4.88
CA THR A 83 4.98 -1.10 -5.36
C THR A 83 6.11 -0.25 -5.90
N VAL A 84 5.78 0.79 -6.67
CA VAL A 84 6.77 1.76 -7.17
C VAL A 84 7.39 2.57 -6.03
N GLY A 85 6.58 3.00 -5.06
CA GLY A 85 7.07 3.71 -3.88
C GLY A 85 8.19 2.95 -3.14
N GLU A 86 8.04 1.63 -3.04
CA GLU A 86 8.99 0.78 -2.31
C GLU A 86 10.19 0.30 -3.10
N LEU A 87 10.26 0.63 -4.38
CA LEU A 87 11.53 0.56 -5.10
C LEU A 87 12.61 1.41 -4.43
N THR A 88 12.25 2.49 -3.73
CA THR A 88 13.21 3.29 -2.96
C THR A 88 13.95 2.45 -1.93
N GLY A 89 13.26 1.65 -1.13
CA GLY A 89 13.84 0.72 -0.16
C GLY A 89 14.67 -0.38 -0.84
N TYR A 90 14.16 -0.98 -1.90
CA TYR A 90 14.88 -1.98 -2.68
C TYR A 90 16.20 -1.41 -3.25
N LEU A 91 16.17 -0.22 -3.85
CA LEU A 91 17.34 0.42 -4.43
C LEU A 91 18.35 0.87 -3.36
N ALA A 92 17.87 1.33 -2.20
CA ALA A 92 18.73 1.62 -1.05
C ALA A 92 19.50 0.36 -0.61
N GLY A 93 18.80 -0.77 -0.49
CA GLY A 93 19.43 -2.05 -0.18
C GLY A 93 20.39 -2.55 -1.26
N TYR A 94 20.03 -2.38 -2.53
CA TYR A 94 20.85 -2.77 -3.68
C TYR A 94 22.17 -1.97 -3.74
N SER A 95 22.10 -0.67 -3.46
CA SER A 95 23.23 0.26 -3.56
C SER A 95 24.15 0.24 -2.32
N GLY A 96 23.61 -0.12 -1.15
CA GLY A 96 24.25 0.14 0.14
C GLY A 96 24.46 -1.08 1.04
N ARG A 97 24.93 -2.23 0.51
CA ARG A 97 25.19 -3.48 1.27
C ARG A 97 25.84 -3.33 2.66
N LYS A 98 26.57 -2.25 2.93
CA LYS A 98 27.28 -1.98 4.20
C LYS A 98 26.46 -1.24 5.27
N ALA A 99 25.28 -0.70 4.95
CA ALA A 99 24.48 0.10 5.89
C ALA A 99 23.36 -0.69 6.60
N LEU A 100 23.16 -1.97 6.25
CA LEU A 100 22.23 -2.83 6.98
C LEU A 100 22.84 -3.19 8.34
N GLY A 101 22.22 -2.70 9.41
CA GLY A 101 22.63 -3.01 10.77
C GLY A 101 22.72 -4.52 11.02
N MET A 102 23.77 -4.95 11.70
CA MET A 102 24.03 -6.36 12.04
C MET A 102 23.18 -6.80 13.24
N ASP A 103 21.89 -6.45 13.27
CA ASP A 103 21.00 -6.88 14.33
C ASP A 103 20.40 -8.27 14.03
N ALA A 104 20.02 -8.99 15.09
CA ALA A 104 19.52 -10.36 14.97
C ALA A 104 18.25 -10.46 14.09
N ARG A 105 17.48 -9.38 13.97
CA ARG A 105 16.26 -9.31 13.16
C ARG A 105 16.58 -9.23 11.67
N THR A 106 17.51 -8.37 11.26
CA THR A 106 17.97 -8.25 9.87
C THR A 106 18.60 -9.55 9.39
N GLN A 107 19.37 -10.23 10.26
CA GLN A 107 19.99 -11.50 9.92
C GLN A 107 18.97 -12.63 9.74
N ARG A 108 17.97 -12.74 10.63
CA ARG A 108 16.85 -13.69 10.45
C ARG A 108 16.08 -13.45 9.16
N MET A 109 15.72 -12.19 8.88
CA MET A 109 15.00 -11.83 7.66
C MET A 109 15.85 -12.11 6.41
N THR A 110 17.16 -11.88 6.48
CA THR A 110 18.09 -12.25 5.40
C THR A 110 18.10 -13.76 5.14
N ASN A 111 18.11 -14.58 6.21
CA ASN A 111 18.05 -16.04 6.07
C ASN A 111 16.72 -16.51 5.47
N TRP A 112 15.60 -15.92 5.89
CA TRP A 112 14.30 -16.20 5.28
C TRP A 112 14.24 -15.75 3.82
N MET A 113 14.78 -14.58 3.49
CA MET A 113 14.84 -14.10 2.12
C MET A 113 15.66 -15.02 1.23
N ARG A 114 16.79 -15.55 1.72
CA ARG A 114 17.60 -16.54 0.98
C ARG A 114 16.88 -17.87 0.77
N ARG A 115 16.03 -18.28 1.72
CA ARG A 115 15.31 -19.56 1.67
C ARG A 115 14.03 -19.50 0.83
N TRP A 116 13.25 -18.44 0.98
CA TRP A 116 11.89 -18.32 0.43
C TRP A 116 11.77 -17.27 -0.68
N GLY A 117 12.69 -16.29 -0.73
CA GLY A 117 12.77 -15.28 -1.79
C GLY A 117 11.44 -14.58 -2.08
N ALA A 118 10.98 -14.72 -3.32
CA ALA A 118 9.75 -14.10 -3.82
C ALA A 118 8.50 -14.47 -3.01
N ALA A 119 8.41 -15.71 -2.53
CA ALA A 119 7.24 -16.15 -1.75
C ALA A 119 7.12 -15.39 -0.43
N LEU A 120 8.26 -15.14 0.25
CA LEU A 120 8.29 -14.33 1.46
C LEU A 120 7.84 -12.90 1.20
N LEU A 121 8.36 -12.28 0.12
CA LEU A 121 7.94 -10.93 -0.26
C LEU A 121 6.46 -10.85 -0.58
N PHE A 122 5.92 -11.82 -1.33
CA PHE A 122 4.50 -11.86 -1.66
C PHE A 122 3.63 -11.93 -0.41
N VAL A 123 3.94 -12.85 0.52
CA VAL A 123 3.17 -13.00 1.77
C VAL A 123 3.28 -11.76 2.65
N LEU A 124 4.48 -11.18 2.78
CA LEU A 124 4.65 -9.92 3.51
C LEU A 124 3.97 -8.74 2.80
N ALA A 125 3.87 -8.72 1.48
CA ALA A 125 3.17 -7.66 0.75
C ALA A 125 1.64 -7.77 0.90
N LEU A 126 1.13 -8.99 1.10
CA LEU A 126 -0.30 -9.28 1.16
C LEU A 126 -0.95 -8.81 2.47
N ILE A 127 -0.20 -8.75 3.56
CA ILE A 127 -0.71 -8.41 4.89
C ILE A 127 -0.22 -6.99 5.27
N PRO A 128 -1.05 -6.12 5.84
CA PRO A 128 -0.58 -4.86 6.41
C PRO A 128 0.39 -5.14 7.56
N ASN A 129 1.70 -4.99 7.32
CA ASN A 129 2.71 -5.22 8.35
C ASN A 129 3.90 -4.28 8.18
N PRO A 130 4.58 -3.92 9.29
CA PRO A 130 5.75 -3.02 9.27
C PRO A 130 7.06 -3.73 8.85
N PHE A 131 7.02 -5.04 8.58
CA PHE A 131 8.23 -5.81 8.24
C PHE A 131 8.54 -5.80 6.74
N PHE A 132 7.57 -5.42 5.90
CA PHE A 132 7.76 -5.39 4.45
C PHE A 132 8.85 -4.41 4.03
N ASP A 133 8.92 -3.21 4.64
CA ASP A 133 9.95 -2.20 4.33
C ASP A 133 11.37 -2.77 4.50
N VAL A 134 11.59 -3.49 5.62
CA VAL A 134 12.85 -4.18 5.91
C VAL A 134 13.12 -5.30 4.91
N ALA A 135 12.09 -6.08 4.56
CA ALA A 135 12.19 -7.14 3.57
C ALA A 135 12.52 -6.58 2.17
N GLY A 136 11.99 -5.42 1.80
CA GLY A 136 12.29 -4.74 0.53
C GLY A 136 13.75 -4.33 0.44
N ILE A 137 14.30 -3.71 1.48
CA ILE A 137 15.73 -3.37 1.56
C ILE A 137 16.60 -4.63 1.48
N ILE A 138 16.25 -5.69 2.23
CA ILE A 138 17.00 -6.95 2.23
C ILE A 138 16.92 -7.66 0.86
N ALA A 139 15.78 -7.58 0.16
CA ALA A 139 15.65 -8.11 -1.19
C ALA A 139 16.60 -7.40 -2.16
N GLY A 140 16.75 -6.08 -2.03
CA GLY A 140 17.75 -5.29 -2.74
C GLY A 140 19.17 -5.71 -2.41
N ALA A 141 19.50 -5.81 -1.12
CA ALA A 141 20.85 -6.16 -0.65
C ALA A 141 21.30 -7.57 -1.07
N THR A 142 20.35 -8.52 -1.12
CA THR A 142 20.58 -9.88 -1.61
C THR A 142 20.60 -9.98 -3.14
N ARG A 143 20.40 -8.86 -3.87
CA ARG A 143 20.34 -8.79 -5.34
C ARG A 143 19.26 -9.70 -5.94
N MET A 144 18.10 -9.79 -5.29
CA MET A 144 16.94 -10.41 -5.93
C MET A 144 16.66 -9.69 -7.26
N PRO A 145 16.41 -10.39 -8.38
CA PRO A 145 16.11 -9.72 -9.65
C PRO A 145 14.94 -8.74 -9.52
N LEU A 146 15.10 -7.50 -10.02
CA LEU A 146 14.09 -6.45 -9.90
C LEU A 146 12.71 -6.89 -10.42
N ARG A 147 12.68 -7.66 -11.52
CA ARG A 147 11.42 -8.20 -12.07
C ARG A 147 10.70 -9.11 -11.07
N LEU A 148 11.46 -9.95 -10.37
CA LEU A 148 10.89 -10.88 -9.39
C LEU A 148 10.39 -10.13 -8.15
N TYR A 149 11.12 -9.10 -7.71
CA TYR A 149 10.68 -8.20 -6.65
C TYR A 149 9.37 -7.50 -7.03
N LEU A 150 9.32 -6.87 -8.21
CA LEU A 150 8.13 -6.17 -8.72
C LEU A 150 6.92 -7.09 -8.84
N LEU A 151 7.09 -8.31 -9.35
CA LEU A 151 5.99 -9.26 -9.48
C LEU A 151 5.49 -9.74 -8.11
N ALA A 152 6.39 -10.13 -7.21
CA ALA A 152 6.00 -10.65 -5.90
C ALA A 152 5.40 -9.54 -5.00
N ALA A 153 6.10 -8.42 -4.86
CA ALA A 153 5.63 -7.28 -4.08
C ALA A 153 4.38 -6.66 -4.71
N GLY A 154 4.37 -6.50 -6.03
CA GLY A 154 3.26 -5.95 -6.79
C GLY A 154 2.00 -6.77 -6.67
N ALA A 155 2.08 -8.08 -6.92
CA ALA A 155 0.92 -8.95 -6.76
C ALA A 155 0.38 -8.91 -5.34
N GLY A 156 1.24 -9.05 -4.31
CA GLY A 156 0.79 -9.01 -2.92
C GLY A 156 0.13 -7.68 -2.55
N LYS A 157 0.71 -6.55 -2.96
CA LYS A 157 0.15 -5.22 -2.70
C LYS A 157 -1.14 -4.96 -3.45
N ILE A 158 -1.25 -5.37 -4.71
CA ILE A 158 -2.49 -5.26 -5.48
C ILE A 158 -3.58 -6.08 -4.81
N LEU A 159 -3.32 -7.36 -4.51
CA LEU A 159 -4.31 -8.20 -3.82
C LEU A 159 -4.73 -7.62 -2.46
N LYS A 160 -3.78 -7.15 -1.66
CA LYS A 160 -4.06 -6.47 -0.38
C LYS A 160 -4.97 -5.26 -0.57
N ASN A 161 -4.66 -4.37 -1.51
CA ASN A 161 -5.42 -3.14 -1.72
C ASN A 161 -6.80 -3.42 -2.33
N VAL A 162 -6.92 -4.41 -3.23
CA VAL A 162 -8.21 -4.88 -3.74
C VAL A 162 -9.05 -5.45 -2.60
N ALA A 163 -8.48 -6.31 -1.74
CA ALA A 163 -9.19 -6.86 -0.59
C ALA A 163 -9.67 -5.78 0.38
N LEU A 164 -8.83 -4.77 0.66
CA LEU A 164 -9.21 -3.63 1.50
C LEU A 164 -10.34 -2.79 0.86
N ALA A 165 -10.26 -2.53 -0.45
CA ALA A 165 -11.27 -1.78 -1.19
C ALA A 165 -12.63 -2.49 -1.17
N TYR A 166 -12.66 -3.79 -1.45
CA TYR A 166 -13.88 -4.59 -1.35
C TYR A 166 -14.40 -4.70 0.08
N GLY A 167 -13.50 -4.87 1.07
CA GLY A 167 -13.87 -4.96 2.47
C GLY A 167 -14.67 -3.74 2.95
N VAL A 168 -14.26 -2.54 2.54
CA VAL A 168 -15.00 -1.31 2.87
C VAL A 168 -16.30 -1.19 2.09
N THR A 169 -16.28 -1.49 0.79
CA THR A 169 -17.50 -1.40 -0.04
C THR A 169 -18.59 -2.34 0.46
N LEU A 170 -18.24 -3.59 0.79
CA LEU A 170 -19.16 -4.60 1.34
C LEU A 170 -19.60 -4.24 2.76
N GLY A 171 -18.68 -3.76 3.60
CA GLY A 171 -19.01 -3.33 4.97
C GLY A 171 -19.99 -2.16 4.99
N LEU A 172 -19.83 -1.19 4.09
CA LEU A 172 -20.77 -0.08 3.92
C LEU A 172 -22.13 -0.57 3.42
N GLY A 173 -22.18 -1.49 2.45
CA GLY A 173 -23.43 -2.07 1.98
C GLY A 173 -24.22 -2.77 3.09
N TRP A 174 -23.53 -3.53 3.96
CA TRP A 174 -24.15 -4.18 5.11
C TRP A 174 -24.67 -3.18 6.15
N LEU A 175 -23.89 -2.14 6.47
CA LEU A 175 -24.28 -1.11 7.44
C LEU A 175 -25.45 -0.24 6.97
N LEU A 176 -25.54 0.03 5.67
CA LEU A 176 -26.58 0.88 5.08
C LEU A 176 -27.85 0.10 4.72
N GLY A 177 -27.90 -1.22 4.97
CA GLY A 177 -29.06 -2.06 4.68
C GLY A 177 -29.37 -2.21 3.19
N SER A 178 -28.44 -1.79 2.32
CA SER A 178 -28.53 -1.99 0.87
C SER A 178 -27.96 -3.37 0.54
N SER A 179 -28.80 -4.40 0.62
CA SER A 179 -28.49 -5.71 0.03
C SER A 179 -28.26 -5.57 -1.48
N PRO A 180 -27.34 -6.36 -2.08
CA PRO A 180 -27.04 -6.31 -3.51
C PRO A 180 -28.24 -6.65 -4.40
#